data_AF-Q0JMU0-F1
#
_entry.id   AF-Q0JMU0-F1
#
_cell.length_a   1.000
_cell.length_b   1.000
_cell.length_c   1.000
_cell.angle_alpha   90.00
_cell.angle_beta   90.00
_cell.angle_gamma   90.00
#
_symmetry.space_group_name_H-M   'P 1'
#
loop_
_entity.id
_entity.type
_entity.pdbx_description
1 polymer ?
#
loop_
_entity_poly.entity_id
_entity_poly.type
_entity_poly.pdbx_seq_one_letter_code
_entity_poly.pdbx_strand_id
1 'polypeptide(L)' 'KGMQAVMTDKQAAGELYLHVKSEVKAMIAYLLEKREEDKFRSILPRILYQLGCGHDSEIPSFDP' A
#
# COMPACT_ATOMS: atom_id res chain seq x y z
N LYS A 1 18.24 36.88 -14.07
CA LYS A 1 17.30 35.87 -14.62
C LYS A 1 17.40 34.49 -13.94
N GLY A 2 18.54 34.07 -13.37
CA GLY A 2 18.68 32.73 -12.77
C GLY A 2 17.82 32.43 -11.53
N MET A 3 17.66 33.37 -10.60
CA MET A 3 16.93 33.13 -9.34
C MET A 3 15.47 32.73 -9.55
N GLN A 4 14.76 33.40 -10.46
CA GLN A 4 13.35 33.08 -10.74
C GLN A 4 13.18 31.66 -11.28
N ALA A 5 14.06 31.22 -12.19
CA ALA A 5 14.04 29.85 -12.71
C ALA A 5 14.25 28.81 -11.60
N VAL A 6 15.19 29.04 -10.68
CA VAL A 6 15.43 28.17 -9.51
C VAL A 6 14.20 28.13 -8.58
N MET A 7 13.53 29.27 -8.37
CA MET A 7 12.32 29.32 -7.57
C MET A 7 11.17 28.53 -8.21
N THR A 8 10.96 28.67 -9.53
CA THR A 8 9.96 27.92 -10.29
C THR A 8 10.23 26.42 -10.25
N ASP A 9 11.48 26.00 -10.43
CA ASP A 9 11.89 24.59 -10.33
C ASP A 9 11.62 24.00 -8.95
N LYS A 10 11.96 24.75 -7.88
CA LYS A 10 11.67 24.33 -6.50
C LYS A 10 10.16 24.21 -6.23
N GLN A 11 9.34 25.11 -6.77
CA GLN A 11 7.89 25.04 -6.65
C GLN A 11 7.34 23.80 -7.36
N ALA A 12 7.75 23.57 -8.61
CA ALA A 12 7.35 22.40 -9.39
C ALA A 12 7.76 21.08 -8.70
N ALA A 13 8.99 21.01 -8.17
CA ALA A 13 9.44 19.85 -7.40
C ALA A 13 8.62 19.64 -6.11
N GLY A 14 8.23 20.73 -5.43
CA GLY A 14 7.36 20.67 -4.26
C GLY A 14 5.95 20.15 -4.59
N GLU A 15 5.35 20.63 -5.68
CA GLU A 15 4.05 20.16 -6.16
C GLU A 15 4.10 18.68 -6.56
N LEU A 16 5.12 18.26 -7.32
CA LEU A 16 5.32 16.87 -7.69
C LEU A 16 5.48 15.97 -6.45
N TYR A 17 6.27 16.39 -5.46
CA TYR A 17 6.42 15.66 -4.20
C TYR A 17 5.08 15.50 -3.46
N LEU A 18 4.29 16.57 -3.36
CA LEU A 18 2.98 16.53 -2.71
C LEU A 18 2.02 15.59 -3.44
N HIS A 19 2.03 15.61 -4.77
CA HIS A 19 1.24 14.72 -5.60
C HIS A 19 1.60 13.25 -5.35
N VAL A 20 2.86 12.86 -5.50
CA VAL A 20 3.33 11.48 -5.25
C VAL A 20 3.04 11.05 -3.81
N LYS A 21 3.27 11.93 -2.83
CA LYS A 21 2.94 11.66 -1.42
C LYS A 21 1.46 11.36 -1.22
N SER A 22 0.58 12.06 -1.93
CA SER A 22 -0.87 11.82 -1.86
C SER A 22 -1.26 10.46 -2.44
N GLU A 23 -0.64 10.06 -3.57
CA GLU A 23 -0.86 8.75 -4.18
C GLU A 23 -0.38 7.60 -3.28
N VAL A 24 0.84 7.70 -2.75
CA VAL A 24 1.38 6.70 -1.83
C VAL A 24 0.50 6.55 -0.59
N LYS A 25 -0.01 7.66 -0.05
CA LYS A 25 -0.96 7.61 1.07
C LYS A 25 -2.26 6.89 0.71
N ALA A 26 -2.81 7.14 -0.47
CA ALA A 26 -4.02 6.46 -0.93
C ALA A 26 -3.79 4.96 -1.10
N MET A 27 -2.65 4.55 -1.66
CA MET A 27 -2.27 3.14 -1.80
C MET A 27 -2.11 2.45 -0.44
N ILE A 28 -1.45 3.11 0.52
CA ILE A 28 -1.30 2.58 1.89
C ILE A 28 -2.68 2.44 2.56
N ALA A 29 -3.55 3.43 2.42
CA ALA A 29 -4.90 3.37 2.98
C ALA A 29 -5.69 2.18 2.41
N TYR A 30 -5.66 1.99 1.09
CA TYR A 30 -6.26 0.83 0.43
C TYR A 30 -5.69 -0.50 0.96
N LEU A 31 -4.37 -0.65 1.06
CA LEU A 31 -3.76 -1.89 1.58
C LEU A 31 -4.09 -2.15 3.04
N LEU A 32 -4.21 -1.10 3.86
CA LEU A 32 -4.61 -1.22 5.25
C LEU A 32 -6.06 -1.70 5.35
N GLU A 33 -6.97 -1.08 4.59
CA GLU A 33 -8.39 -1.47 4.52
C GLU A 33 -8.53 -2.95 4.10
N LYS A 34 -7.87 -3.35 3.02
CA LYS A 34 -7.85 -4.75 2.57
C LYS A 34 -7.30 -5.71 3.61
N ARG A 35 -6.29 -5.28 4.38
CA ARG A 35 -5.75 -6.07 5.48
C ARG A 35 -6.74 -6.19 6.64
N GLU A 36 -7.63 -5.22 6.85
CA GLU A 36 -8.67 -5.32 7.87
C GLU A 36 -9.78 -6.28 7.48
N GLU A 37 -10.14 -6.32 6.20
CA GLU A 37 -11.15 -7.21 5.62
C GLU A 37 -10.68 -8.67 5.45
N ASP A 38 -9.37 -8.90 5.43
CA ASP A 38 -8.77 -10.22 5.22
C ASP A 38 -9.14 -11.23 6.33
N LYS A 39 -9.89 -12.27 5.95
CA LYS A 39 -10.30 -13.40 6.83
C LYS A 39 -9.12 -14.16 7.42
N PHE A 40 -7.97 -14.14 6.74
CA PHE A 40 -6.75 -14.78 7.14
C PHE A 40 -5.73 -13.79 7.72
N ARG A 41 -6.13 -12.57 8.12
CA ARG A 41 -5.22 -11.58 8.75
C ARG A 41 -4.52 -12.14 9.99
N SER A 42 -5.22 -12.95 10.78
CA SER A 42 -4.74 -13.51 12.05
C SER A 42 -4.11 -14.90 11.87
N ILE A 43 -3.19 -15.26 12.78
CA ILE A 43 -2.43 -16.53 12.71
C ILE A 43 -3.35 -17.76 12.79
N LEU A 44 -4.39 -17.73 13.63
CA LEU A 44 -5.26 -18.90 13.84
C LEU A 44 -6.04 -19.31 12.57
N PRO A 45 -6.76 -18.39 11.87
CA PRO A 45 -7.35 -18.72 10.57
C PRO A 45 -6.37 -19.28 9.54
N ARG A 46 -5.12 -18.77 9.49
CA ARG A 46 -4.07 -19.27 8.58
C ARG A 46 -3.72 -20.73 8.87
N ILE A 47 -3.52 -21.06 10.14
CA ILE A 47 -3.22 -22.43 10.57
C ILE A 47 -4.38 -23.36 10.22
N LEU A 48 -5.62 -22.95 10.50
CA LEU A 48 -6.80 -23.75 10.18
C LEU A 48 -6.93 -24.01 8.67
N TYR A 49 -6.65 -23.00 7.83
CA TYR A 49 -6.63 -23.15 6.39
C TYR A 49 -5.58 -24.18 5.95
N GLN A 50 -4.34 -24.07 6.42
CA GLN A 50 -3.26 -25.00 6.08
C GLN A 50 -3.53 -26.43 6.58
N LEU A 51 -4.19 -26.62 7.72
CA LEU A 51 -4.59 -27.96 8.17
C LEU A 51 -5.62 -28.60 7.22
N GLY A 52 -6.49 -27.79 6.59
CA GLY A 52 -7.47 -28.26 5.61
C GLY A 52 -6.95 -28.40 4.18
N CYS A 53 -6.03 -27.53 3.77
CA CYS A 53 -5.55 -27.44 2.39
C CYS A 53 -4.13 -27.98 2.18
N GLY A 54 -3.41 -28.31 3.25
CA GLY A 54 -2.02 -28.75 3.23
C GLY A 54 -1.07 -27.70 3.82
N HIS A 55 -0.02 -28.14 4.50
CA HIS A 55 0.91 -27.24 5.19
C HIS A 55 1.55 -26.20 4.26
N ASP A 56 1.86 -26.62 3.03
CA ASP A 56 2.48 -25.79 2.00
C ASP A 56 1.46 -25.07 1.11
N SER A 57 0.17 -25.09 1.47
CA SER A 57 -0.86 -24.40 0.71
C SER A 57 -0.67 -22.88 0.83
N GLU A 58 -0.65 -22.19 -0.30
CA GLU A 58 -0.66 -20.73 -0.33
C GLU A 58 -1.96 -20.21 0.28
N ILE A 59 -1.84 -19.32 1.27
CA ILE A 59 -3.00 -18.74 1.94
C ILE A 59 -3.59 -17.69 0.99
N PRO A 60 -4.91 -17.71 0.72
CA PRO A 60 -5.55 -16.73 -0.15
C PRO A 60 -5.26 -15.31 0.32
N SER A 61 -4.78 -14.46 -0.59
CA SER A 61 -4.73 -13.02 -0.37
C SER A 61 -6.11 -12.40 -0.56
N PHE A 62 -6.22 -11.11 -0.27
CA PHE A 62 -7.40 -10.34 -0.68
C PHE A 62 -7.49 -10.25 -2.22
N ASP A 63 -8.71 -10.14 -2.72
CA ASP A 63 -8.96 -9.85 -4.13
C ASP A 63 -8.53 -8.40 -4.46
N PRO A 64 -7.81 -8.19 -5.58
CA PRO A 64 -7.40 -6.86 -6.04
C PRO A 64 -8.58 -5.89 -6.25
#